data_AF-A0A4R1HHV2-F1
#
_entry.id   AF-A0A4R1HHV2-F1
#
_cell.length_a   1.000
_cell.length_b   1.000
_cell.length_c   1.000
_cell.angle_alpha   90.00
_cell.angle_beta   90.00
_cell.angle_gamma   90.00
#
_symmetry.space_group_name_H-M   'P 1'
#
loop_
_entity.id
_entity.type
_entity.pdbx_description
1 polymer ?
#
loop_
_entity_poly.entity_id
_entity_poly.type
_entity_poly.pdbx_seq_one_letter_code
_entity_poly.pdbx_strand_id
1 'polypeptide(L)'
;MMSWQIAFSFGGAGAGGGGWSYWLEPGPSWPGSCIGGGTGGPGGTGGCIGTATATATGAVTWSAASSAVANAPRIPAAATVPNAIRVMNVDLMGRDARTISGEASRAAAARADPPDRTLDRVRLPTPGTGEETSWVAEHLGDLCRDEPHASGAFRGGQTAADDALGALDISFYARRRNEVLPRSRRGATGLSPWIRHGLLDLPRVWDAVADTPPSDRRKFRDELCWQEYSRHLYARLGTRTRSALRAAPARATDGWDEPWPRDMACVDACVTELHDDGWLVNQTRMWMSSQWTVRAGHDWADGESEFFAHLLDGSRAANRVGWQWTIGAGTGKPYGFSRWQVRKRAPQLCRSCALSDDCPIERWPDIPSSRPAPERDPRLRSDPDPEATGGPSEPVGDDAPDAVWLTAESLGDADPALAAHPGLPAVFVFDEPLLRRLSLSGKRLVFLAETLADLATRREVRVYRRTPGEALAGAAVAVTHAPVPGFGRRRDAVEPAVIHPWPWLHRPHDGPVTSFSAWRKRLARR
;
A
#
# COMPACT_ATOMS: atom_id res chain seq x y z
N MET A 1 -5.65 28.96 -0.79
CA MET A 1 -5.44 27.54 -0.41
C MET A 1 -6.77 26.96 0.02
N MET A 2 -7.09 25.71 -0.30
CA MET A 2 -8.24 25.00 0.29
C MET A 2 -7.76 23.68 0.86
N SER A 3 -7.86 23.55 2.19
CA SER A 3 -7.58 22.33 2.93
C SER A 3 -8.86 21.85 3.60
N TRP A 4 -9.10 20.55 3.54
CA TRP A 4 -10.07 19.76 4.30
C TRP A 4 -10.75 20.49 5.48
N GLN A 5 -11.99 20.94 5.28
CA GLN A 5 -12.96 21.12 6.35
C GLN A 5 -14.11 20.14 6.14
N ILE A 6 -14.48 19.46 7.22
CA ILE A 6 -15.69 18.63 7.31
C ILE A 6 -16.81 19.56 7.75
N ALA A 7 -17.90 19.63 6.99
CA ALA A 7 -19.07 20.38 7.39
C ALA A 7 -19.83 19.64 8.50
N PHE A 8 -20.05 20.33 9.62
CA PHE A 8 -21.11 20.02 10.58
C PHE A 8 -22.00 21.25 10.66
N SER A 9 -23.31 21.08 10.43
CA SER A 9 -24.28 22.15 10.58
C SER A 9 -24.79 22.21 12.01
N PHE A 10 -24.37 23.23 12.75
CA PHE A 10 -25.12 23.78 13.88
C PHE A 10 -24.97 25.30 13.88
N GLY A 11 -26.06 26.02 14.15
CA GLY A 11 -26.08 27.48 14.13
C GLY A 11 -25.56 28.09 15.44
N GLY A 12 -24.89 29.24 15.33
CA GLY A 12 -24.41 30.03 16.48
C GLY A 12 -23.70 31.29 15.97
N ALA A 13 -23.92 32.42 16.65
CA ALA A 13 -23.35 33.71 16.26
C ALA A 13 -21.94 33.92 16.83
N GLY A 14 -21.12 34.73 16.16
CA GLY A 14 -19.80 35.16 16.62
C GLY A 14 -19.18 36.17 15.65
N ALA A 15 -18.72 37.32 16.16
CA ALA A 15 -18.21 38.42 15.34
C ALA A 15 -16.72 38.28 15.00
N GLY A 16 -16.28 38.93 13.92
CA GLY A 16 -14.89 38.96 13.47
C GLY A 16 -14.08 40.17 13.97
N GLY A 17 -12.85 40.29 13.45
CA GLY A 17 -11.90 41.38 13.69
C GLY A 17 -10.45 40.88 13.58
N GLY A 18 -9.50 41.58 12.97
CA GLY A 18 -9.55 42.80 12.12
C GLY A 18 -8.51 42.67 10.99
N GLY A 19 -8.65 43.40 9.87
CA GLY A 19 -8.05 44.74 9.67
C GLY A 19 -6.79 44.61 8.77
N TRP A 20 -6.31 45.57 7.97
CA TRP A 20 -6.59 47.00 7.73
C TRP A 20 -5.97 47.34 6.34
N SER A 21 -6.41 48.26 5.47
CA SER A 21 -7.58 49.18 5.39
C SER A 21 -8.08 49.18 3.90
N TYR A 22 -8.33 50.23 3.09
CA TYR A 22 -8.32 51.71 3.19
C TYR A 22 -9.15 52.34 2.02
N TRP A 23 -9.44 53.64 2.14
CA TRP A 23 -10.00 54.61 1.16
C TRP A 23 -11.53 54.73 0.98
N LEU A 24 -12.00 55.92 1.40
CA LEU A 24 -13.14 56.73 0.93
C LEU A 24 -14.60 56.30 1.26
N GLU A 25 -15.15 57.01 2.24
CA GLU A 25 -16.56 57.40 2.34
C GLU A 25 -16.85 58.65 1.45
N PRO A 26 -18.02 59.32 1.51
CA PRO A 26 -19.34 58.94 2.08
C PRO A 26 -20.52 59.20 1.11
N GLY A 27 -21.76 58.87 1.53
CA GLY A 27 -22.97 59.52 1.00
C GLY A 27 -24.21 58.64 0.83
N PRO A 28 -25.41 59.02 1.33
CA PRO A 28 -26.60 58.16 1.29
C PRO A 28 -27.80 58.72 0.48
N SER A 29 -28.63 57.84 -0.07
CA SER A 29 -30.05 58.14 -0.35
C SER A 29 -30.93 56.88 -0.51
N TRP A 30 -32.05 56.87 0.22
CA TRP A 30 -33.33 56.25 -0.18
C TRP A 30 -34.27 57.43 -0.52
N PRO A 31 -35.17 57.33 -1.52
CA PRO A 31 -36.39 56.49 -1.49
C PRO A 31 -36.55 55.61 -2.75
N GLY A 32 -37.55 54.75 -2.92
CA GLY A 32 -38.73 54.44 -2.10
C GLY A 32 -40.05 54.75 -2.83
N SER A 33 -40.77 53.72 -3.29
CA SER A 33 -42.15 53.79 -3.83
C SER A 33 -42.79 52.38 -3.94
N CYS A 34 -44.13 52.30 -3.96
CA CYS A 34 -44.88 51.05 -3.72
C CYS A 34 -46.02 50.80 -4.74
N ILE A 35 -46.16 49.55 -5.22
CA ILE A 35 -47.36 48.97 -5.88
C ILE A 35 -47.29 47.43 -5.62
N GLY A 36 -48.35 46.64 -5.36
CA GLY A 36 -49.76 46.93 -5.06
C GLY A 36 -50.67 45.69 -5.30
N GLY A 37 -51.51 45.31 -4.32
CA GLY A 37 -52.45 44.16 -4.38
C GLY A 37 -51.83 42.78 -4.02
N GLY A 38 -52.48 41.83 -3.33
CA GLY A 38 -53.84 41.75 -2.78
C GLY A 38 -54.84 40.99 -3.67
N THR A 39 -55.74 40.11 -3.22
CA THR A 39 -56.07 39.57 -1.86
C THR A 39 -56.93 38.29 -1.96
N GLY A 40 -56.89 37.39 -0.95
CA GLY A 40 -58.09 36.64 -0.53
C GLY A 40 -57.89 35.20 0.01
N GLY A 41 -58.55 34.88 1.13
CA GLY A 41 -58.78 33.49 1.66
C GLY A 41 -60.30 33.21 1.73
N PRO A 42 -60.87 32.56 2.79
CA PRO A 42 -60.24 31.92 3.97
C PRO A 42 -60.94 30.60 4.46
N GLY A 43 -60.53 30.08 5.64
CA GLY A 43 -61.17 28.99 6.43
C GLY A 43 -60.17 27.87 6.81
N GLY A 44 -60.08 27.31 8.03
CA GLY A 44 -60.91 27.33 9.25
C GLY A 44 -61.50 25.92 9.50
N THR A 45 -61.39 25.22 10.65
CA THR A 45 -61.05 25.50 12.08
C THR A 45 -60.33 24.26 12.71
N GLY A 46 -59.89 24.14 13.98
CA GLY A 46 -59.70 25.06 15.13
C GLY A 46 -59.57 24.32 16.50
N GLY A 47 -58.86 24.90 17.48
CA GLY A 47 -58.80 24.47 18.92
C GLY A 47 -57.86 23.30 19.28
N CYS A 48 -57.31 23.12 20.50
CA CYS A 48 -57.26 23.92 21.75
C CYS A 48 -55.89 23.66 22.43
N ILE A 49 -55.13 24.68 22.88
CA ILE A 49 -55.06 25.23 24.25
C ILE A 49 -54.82 24.21 25.38
N GLY A 50 -53.70 24.34 26.10
CA GLY A 50 -53.40 23.60 27.33
C GLY A 50 -52.02 23.94 27.93
N THR A 51 -51.95 24.91 28.85
CA THR A 51 -50.70 25.40 29.48
C THR A 51 -50.60 24.99 30.96
N ALA A 52 -49.42 24.54 31.41
CA ALA A 52 -49.06 24.50 32.84
C ALA A 52 -47.53 24.62 33.03
N THR A 53 -47.10 25.30 34.10
CA THR A 53 -45.70 25.59 34.44
C THR A 53 -45.38 25.23 35.89
N ALA A 54 -44.30 24.45 36.12
CA ALA A 54 -43.50 24.37 37.35
C ALA A 54 -42.24 23.52 37.03
N THR A 55 -40.98 23.95 37.14
CA THR A 55 -40.20 24.36 38.32
C THR A 55 -40.13 23.34 39.46
N ALA A 56 -39.01 22.60 39.60
CA ALA A 56 -38.12 22.68 40.78
C ALA A 56 -36.88 21.77 40.70
N THR A 57 -35.75 22.35 41.07
CA THR A 57 -34.50 21.79 41.65
C THR A 57 -34.51 20.36 42.24
N GLY A 58 -33.38 19.64 42.11
CA GLY A 58 -33.03 18.56 43.04
C GLY A 58 -31.90 17.63 42.58
N ALA A 59 -30.65 17.90 42.98
CA ALA A 59 -29.53 16.97 42.83
C ALA A 59 -28.90 16.66 44.20
N VAL A 60 -28.99 15.40 44.65
CA VAL A 60 -28.26 14.84 45.80
C VAL A 60 -27.85 13.41 45.43
N THR A 61 -26.75 12.93 46.01
CA THR A 61 -26.04 11.70 45.61
C THR A 61 -25.90 10.71 46.78
N TRP A 62 -25.53 9.46 46.45
CA TRP A 62 -25.02 8.40 47.33
C TRP A 62 -25.92 7.87 48.47
N SER A 63 -26.22 6.56 48.40
CA SER A 63 -25.58 5.59 49.32
C SER A 63 -25.74 4.16 48.78
N ALA A 64 -24.92 3.24 49.27
CA ALA A 64 -25.03 1.80 49.02
C ALA A 64 -25.38 1.05 50.31
N ALA A 65 -26.16 -0.02 50.21
CA ALA A 65 -26.36 -0.99 51.29
C ALA A 65 -26.53 -2.40 50.71
N SER A 66 -25.91 -3.39 51.34
CA SER A 66 -25.83 -4.77 50.85
C SER A 66 -26.95 -5.66 51.39
N SER A 67 -27.34 -6.67 50.63
CA SER A 67 -27.91 -7.92 51.14
C SER A 67 -27.71 -9.03 50.10
N ALA A 68 -27.47 -10.25 50.58
CA ALA A 68 -27.27 -11.43 49.75
C ALA A 68 -27.91 -12.65 50.45
N VAL A 69 -28.21 -13.70 49.68
CA VAL A 69 -28.01 -15.15 50.00
C VAL A 69 -28.77 -16.03 48.99
N ALA A 70 -28.10 -17.07 48.50
CA ALA A 70 -28.55 -18.39 47.99
C ALA A 70 -29.90 -18.51 47.19
N ASN A 71 -30.01 -19.39 46.19
CA ASN A 71 -29.58 -20.80 46.26
C ASN A 71 -29.38 -21.47 44.89
N ALA A 72 -28.69 -22.61 44.84
CA ALA A 72 -28.48 -23.41 43.63
C ALA A 72 -28.33 -24.92 43.92
N PRO A 73 -28.83 -25.82 43.05
CA PRO A 73 -28.57 -27.27 43.10
C PRO A 73 -27.27 -27.68 42.37
N ARG A 74 -26.87 -28.96 42.46
CA ARG A 74 -25.54 -29.48 42.10
C ARG A 74 -25.58 -30.91 41.55
N ILE A 75 -24.57 -31.27 40.72
CA ILE A 75 -23.99 -32.65 40.54
C ILE A 75 -24.89 -33.64 39.76
N PRO A 76 -24.36 -34.66 39.01
CA PRO A 76 -23.05 -35.31 39.08
C PRO A 76 -22.14 -35.21 37.81
N ALA A 77 -21.03 -35.97 37.79
CA ALA A 77 -19.91 -35.84 36.84
C ALA A 77 -19.26 -37.19 36.44
N ALA A 78 -18.61 -37.22 35.27
CA ALA A 78 -17.68 -38.22 34.73
C ALA A 78 -17.05 -37.66 33.41
N ALA A 79 -15.83 -37.97 32.95
CA ALA A 79 -14.67 -38.63 33.57
C ALA A 79 -13.35 -38.31 32.81
N THR A 80 -12.22 -38.38 33.54
CA THR A 80 -10.82 -38.63 33.07
C THR A 80 -10.08 -37.68 32.09
N VAL A 81 -8.76 -37.67 32.28
CA VAL A 81 -7.65 -36.88 31.66
C VAL A 81 -6.66 -37.88 31.00
N PRO A 82 -5.46 -37.50 30.47
CA PRO A 82 -4.95 -36.22 29.94
C PRO A 82 -4.27 -36.35 28.55
N ASN A 83 -3.70 -35.26 28.03
CA ASN A 83 -2.28 -35.32 27.60
C ASN A 83 -1.59 -33.94 27.66
N ALA A 84 -0.25 -33.92 27.72
CA ALA A 84 0.55 -32.71 27.92
C ALA A 84 1.86 -32.73 27.11
N ILE A 85 2.41 -31.55 26.80
CA ILE A 85 3.83 -31.26 26.46
C ILE A 85 3.91 -29.72 26.32
N ARG A 86 4.45 -29.00 27.31
CA ARG A 86 5.86 -28.69 27.63
C ARG A 86 6.35 -27.40 26.96
N VAL A 87 6.35 -26.31 27.73
CA VAL A 87 7.23 -25.15 27.53
C VAL A 87 8.59 -25.48 28.14
N MET A 88 9.70 -25.15 27.47
CA MET A 88 11.03 -25.11 28.07
C MET A 88 11.81 -23.91 27.54
N ASN A 89 12.24 -23.03 28.44
CA ASN A 89 13.35 -22.10 28.20
C ASN A 89 14.67 -22.88 28.22
N VAL A 90 15.71 -22.36 27.56
CA VAL A 90 17.11 -22.73 27.80
C VAL A 90 17.94 -21.45 27.88
N ASP A 91 18.80 -21.36 28.90
CA ASP A 91 19.57 -20.16 29.26
C ASP A 91 20.98 -20.12 28.65
N LEU A 92 21.64 -18.96 28.80
CA LEU A 92 22.98 -18.66 28.28
C LEU A 92 24.11 -18.91 29.30
N MET A 93 24.93 -19.95 29.10
CA MET A 93 26.35 -20.08 29.55
C MET A 93 27.09 -21.10 28.66
N GLY A 94 28.40 -21.10 28.45
CA GLY A 94 29.41 -20.08 28.78
C GLY A 94 30.85 -20.65 28.93
N ARG A 95 31.71 -20.51 27.90
CA ARG A 95 33.15 -20.92 27.85
C ARG A 95 33.35 -22.45 27.85
N ASP A 96 34.41 -23.05 27.29
CA ASP A 96 35.85 -22.73 27.37
C ASP A 96 36.64 -23.04 26.08
N ALA A 97 37.90 -22.61 26.02
CA ALA A 97 38.82 -22.86 24.90
C ALA A 97 39.95 -23.84 25.26
N ARG A 98 40.53 -24.53 24.25
CA ARG A 98 41.88 -25.10 24.36
C ARG A 98 42.56 -25.30 23.00
N THR A 99 43.83 -24.91 22.93
CA THR A 99 44.67 -24.92 21.72
C THR A 99 45.44 -26.23 21.59
N ILE A 100 45.59 -26.76 20.37
CA ILE A 100 46.72 -27.61 19.99
C ILE A 100 47.23 -27.14 18.61
N SER A 101 48.54 -26.97 18.48
CA SER A 101 49.25 -26.53 17.29
C SER A 101 50.14 -27.64 16.73
N GLY A 102 50.32 -27.71 15.42
CA GLY A 102 51.28 -28.62 14.78
C GLY A 102 51.43 -28.38 13.28
N GLU A 103 52.58 -27.87 12.86
CA GLU A 103 52.93 -27.62 11.45
C GLU A 103 53.80 -28.76 10.87
N ALA A 104 53.64 -29.10 9.59
CA ALA A 104 54.74 -29.64 8.74
C ALA A 104 54.40 -29.71 7.23
N SER A 105 54.63 -28.60 6.51
CA SER A 105 55.24 -28.52 5.16
C SER A 105 55.01 -29.58 4.04
N ARG A 106 54.52 -29.04 2.91
CA ARG A 106 55.06 -29.14 1.52
C ARG A 106 54.66 -30.29 0.56
N ALA A 107 53.84 -29.88 -0.41
CA ALA A 107 54.13 -29.86 -1.87
C ALA A 107 54.08 -31.17 -2.71
N ALA A 108 53.01 -31.28 -3.50
CA ALA A 108 53.06 -31.61 -4.93
C ALA A 108 51.87 -30.96 -5.65
N ALA A 109 52.05 -30.46 -6.87
CA ALA A 109 50.96 -29.84 -7.65
C ALA A 109 50.33 -30.87 -8.60
N ALA A 110 49.01 -31.07 -8.50
CA ALA A 110 48.26 -31.85 -9.48
C ALA A 110 46.78 -31.40 -9.53
N ARG A 111 46.38 -30.87 -10.69
CA ARG A 111 44.99 -30.61 -11.13
C ARG A 111 44.17 -29.67 -10.23
N ALA A 112 43.89 -28.48 -10.77
CA ALA A 112 42.66 -27.79 -10.39
C ALA A 112 41.46 -28.64 -10.79
N ASP A 113 40.46 -28.75 -9.91
CA ASP A 113 39.11 -29.10 -10.35
C ASP A 113 38.61 -27.99 -11.30
N PRO A 114 37.83 -28.33 -12.34
CA PRO A 114 37.15 -27.31 -13.14
C PRO A 114 36.13 -26.57 -12.26
N PRO A 115 35.83 -25.29 -12.54
CA PRO A 115 34.71 -24.61 -11.88
C PRO A 115 33.42 -25.42 -12.08
N ASP A 116 32.63 -25.54 -11.01
CA ASP A 116 31.59 -26.55 -10.91
C ASP A 116 30.51 -26.39 -12.00
N ARG A 117 30.34 -27.45 -12.80
CA ARG A 117 29.35 -27.54 -13.89
C ARG A 117 27.90 -27.72 -13.40
N THR A 118 27.63 -27.56 -12.10
CA THR A 118 26.25 -27.51 -11.59
C THR A 118 25.50 -26.23 -11.98
N LEU A 119 26.18 -25.10 -12.23
CA LEU A 119 25.53 -23.82 -12.51
C LEU A 119 24.62 -23.86 -13.77
N ASP A 120 25.07 -24.53 -14.83
CA ASP A 120 24.27 -24.70 -16.06
C ASP A 120 23.00 -25.56 -15.86
N ARG A 121 22.92 -26.34 -14.78
CA ARG A 121 21.75 -27.21 -14.49
C ARG A 121 20.62 -26.51 -13.74
N VAL A 122 20.77 -25.24 -13.37
CA VAL A 122 19.75 -24.47 -12.61
C VAL A 122 19.42 -23.10 -13.23
N ARG A 123 19.93 -22.83 -14.44
CA ARG A 123 19.43 -21.75 -15.30
C ARG A 123 18.09 -22.19 -15.90
N LEU A 124 17.05 -21.38 -15.77
CA LEU A 124 15.81 -21.54 -16.53
C LEU A 124 16.02 -21.04 -17.97
N PRO A 125 15.29 -21.58 -18.98
CA PRO A 125 15.21 -20.91 -20.27
C PRO A 125 14.66 -19.49 -20.08
N THR A 126 15.12 -18.54 -20.88
CA THR A 126 14.59 -17.17 -20.84
C THR A 126 13.19 -17.16 -21.45
N PRO A 127 12.18 -16.46 -20.86
CA PRO A 127 10.82 -16.45 -21.40
C PRO A 127 10.76 -15.94 -22.86
N GLY A 128 10.04 -16.68 -23.72
CA GLY A 128 9.76 -16.27 -25.09
C GLY A 128 8.57 -15.31 -25.18
N THR A 129 8.63 -14.34 -26.10
CA THR A 129 7.55 -13.36 -26.30
C THR A 129 6.27 -14.04 -26.80
N GLY A 130 5.19 -13.93 -26.04
CA GLY A 130 3.91 -14.61 -26.29
C GLY A 130 3.80 -16.02 -25.67
N GLU A 131 4.86 -16.55 -25.07
CA GLU A 131 4.90 -17.88 -24.43
C GLU A 131 4.88 -17.79 -22.89
N GLU A 132 4.75 -16.58 -22.32
CA GLU A 132 5.10 -16.29 -20.93
C GLU A 132 4.15 -16.94 -19.92
N THR A 133 2.87 -17.15 -20.30
CA THR A 133 1.91 -17.85 -19.44
C THR A 133 2.25 -19.33 -19.31
N SER A 134 2.54 -20.00 -20.44
CA SER A 134 3.02 -21.39 -20.48
C SER A 134 4.38 -21.56 -19.79
N TRP A 135 5.31 -20.62 -19.98
CA TRP A 135 6.62 -20.61 -19.33
C TRP A 135 6.49 -20.52 -17.79
N VAL A 136 5.58 -19.68 -17.28
CA VAL A 136 5.29 -19.60 -15.84
C VAL A 136 4.65 -20.89 -15.34
N ALA A 137 3.72 -21.50 -16.08
CA ALA A 137 3.11 -22.77 -15.70
C ALA A 137 4.16 -23.91 -15.61
N GLU A 138 5.06 -24.01 -16.59
CA GLU A 138 6.10 -25.06 -16.61
C GLU A 138 7.16 -24.87 -15.52
N HIS A 139 7.67 -23.65 -15.32
CA HIS A 139 8.86 -23.43 -14.50
C HIS A 139 8.59 -22.82 -13.11
N LEU A 140 7.42 -22.23 -12.88
CA LEU A 140 7.05 -21.55 -11.63
C LEU A 140 5.63 -21.90 -11.14
N GLY A 141 4.92 -22.83 -11.78
CA GLY A 141 3.52 -23.15 -11.46
C GLY A 141 3.30 -23.60 -10.02
N ASP A 142 4.23 -24.39 -9.45
CA ASP A 142 4.21 -24.82 -8.04
C ASP A 142 4.51 -23.69 -7.03
N LEU A 143 4.92 -22.52 -7.51
CA LEU A 143 5.13 -21.30 -6.72
C LEU A 143 3.97 -20.30 -6.86
N CYS A 144 3.02 -20.57 -7.77
CA CYS A 144 1.83 -19.75 -7.98
C CYS A 144 0.74 -20.08 -6.96
N ARG A 145 -0.09 -19.08 -6.63
CA ARG A 145 -1.25 -19.24 -5.75
C ARG A 145 -2.50 -19.74 -6.48
N ASP A 146 -2.59 -19.42 -7.76
CA ASP A 146 -3.67 -19.74 -8.68
C ASP A 146 -3.06 -20.08 -10.05
N GLU A 147 -3.86 -20.70 -10.94
CA GLU A 147 -3.42 -21.13 -12.26
C GLU A 147 -2.84 -19.95 -13.07
N PRO A 148 -1.65 -20.07 -13.69
CA PRO A 148 -1.05 -18.97 -14.45
C PRO A 148 -1.93 -18.46 -15.60
N HIS A 149 -2.18 -17.15 -15.58
CA HIS A 149 -2.92 -16.41 -16.60
C HIS A 149 -2.29 -15.01 -16.74
N ALA A 150 -2.35 -14.40 -17.92
CA ALA A 150 -2.00 -12.99 -18.08
C ALA A 150 -3.06 -12.07 -17.44
N SER A 151 -2.71 -10.82 -17.11
CA SER A 151 -3.68 -9.82 -16.66
C SER A 151 -4.62 -9.40 -17.79
N GLY A 152 -5.90 -9.23 -17.48
CA GLY A 152 -6.92 -8.75 -18.42
C GLY A 152 -6.73 -7.29 -18.90
N ALA A 153 -5.85 -6.51 -18.25
CA ALA A 153 -5.70 -5.07 -18.52
C ALA A 153 -4.25 -4.55 -18.61
N PHE A 154 -3.23 -5.34 -18.25
CA PHE A 154 -1.84 -4.89 -18.18
C PHE A 154 -0.89 -5.97 -18.70
N ARG A 155 0.21 -5.55 -19.34
CA ARG A 155 1.31 -6.42 -19.78
C ARG A 155 2.64 -5.93 -19.19
N GLY A 156 3.56 -6.84 -18.92
CA GLY A 156 4.92 -6.53 -18.47
C GLY A 156 5.77 -5.83 -19.55
N GLY A 157 7.01 -5.51 -19.19
CA GLY A 157 8.01 -4.95 -20.11
C GLY A 157 8.10 -3.42 -20.13
N GLN A 158 9.24 -2.93 -20.61
CA GLN A 158 9.53 -1.53 -20.84
C GLN A 158 8.71 -0.99 -22.02
N THR A 159 8.52 -1.79 -23.07
CA THR A 159 7.71 -1.39 -24.24
C THR A 159 6.29 -1.00 -23.81
N ALA A 160 5.60 -1.86 -23.06
CA ALA A 160 4.25 -1.57 -22.54
C ALA A 160 4.23 -0.41 -21.52
N ALA A 161 5.31 -0.22 -20.77
CA ALA A 161 5.48 0.90 -19.85
C ALA A 161 5.63 2.25 -20.57
N ASP A 162 6.38 2.25 -21.68
CA ASP A 162 6.66 3.43 -22.50
C ASP A 162 5.45 3.82 -23.35
N ASP A 163 4.73 2.85 -23.93
CA ASP A 163 3.43 3.09 -24.57
C ASP A 163 2.43 3.73 -23.59
N ALA A 164 2.33 3.19 -22.37
CA ALA A 164 1.45 3.71 -21.33
C ALA A 164 1.85 5.12 -20.86
N LEU A 165 3.15 5.46 -20.87
CA LEU A 165 3.63 6.81 -20.57
C LEU A 165 3.38 7.76 -21.75
N GLY A 166 3.58 7.32 -22.99
CA GLY A 166 3.33 8.11 -24.20
C GLY A 166 1.85 8.44 -24.40
N ALA A 167 0.95 7.56 -23.96
CA ALA A 167 -0.50 7.76 -23.96
C ALA A 167 -1.05 8.50 -22.71
N LEU A 168 -0.20 9.07 -21.85
CA LEU A 168 -0.58 9.64 -20.56
C LEU A 168 -1.37 10.96 -20.69
N ASP A 169 -2.70 10.89 -20.66
CA ASP A 169 -3.57 12.03 -20.36
C ASP A 169 -3.92 12.11 -18.86
N ILE A 170 -3.69 13.27 -18.23
CA ILE A 170 -4.16 13.59 -16.87
C ILE A 170 -5.20 14.71 -16.84
N SER A 171 -5.84 15.02 -17.97
CA SER A 171 -6.89 16.03 -18.07
C SER A 171 -8.05 15.75 -17.11
N PHE A 172 -8.35 16.73 -16.26
CA PHE A 172 -9.33 16.64 -15.18
C PHE A 172 -9.00 15.59 -14.10
N TYR A 173 -7.75 15.13 -13.96
CA TYR A 173 -7.30 14.21 -12.89
C TYR A 173 -7.80 14.61 -11.50
N ALA A 174 -7.65 15.88 -11.11
CA ALA A 174 -8.08 16.38 -9.80
C ALA A 174 -9.58 16.17 -9.54
N ARG A 175 -10.40 16.16 -10.61
CA ARG A 175 -11.84 15.89 -10.59
C ARG A 175 -12.15 14.38 -10.71
N ARG A 176 -11.45 13.65 -11.58
CA ARG A 176 -11.78 12.27 -12.01
C ARG A 176 -11.03 11.15 -11.29
N ARG A 177 -9.94 11.41 -10.57
CA ARG A 177 -9.06 10.38 -9.94
C ARG A 177 -9.73 9.38 -8.97
N ASN A 178 -10.97 9.65 -8.56
CA ASN A 178 -11.74 8.83 -7.62
C ASN A 178 -12.96 8.16 -8.27
N GLU A 179 -13.21 8.37 -9.57
CA GLU A 179 -14.33 7.74 -10.26
C GLU A 179 -14.07 6.23 -10.41
N VAL A 180 -15.11 5.42 -10.27
CA VAL A 180 -15.00 3.94 -10.30
C VAL A 180 -15.66 3.37 -11.56
N LEU A 181 -16.89 3.78 -11.88
CA LEU A 181 -17.58 3.40 -13.11
C LEU A 181 -18.40 4.54 -13.75
N PRO A 182 -18.52 4.61 -15.09
CA PRO A 182 -17.97 3.66 -16.07
C PRO A 182 -16.44 3.75 -16.19
N ARG A 183 -15.78 2.66 -16.64
CA ARG A 183 -14.31 2.61 -16.77
C ARG A 183 -13.76 3.80 -17.58
N SER A 184 -14.44 4.20 -18.65
CA SER A 184 -14.13 5.36 -19.51
C SER A 184 -14.22 6.74 -18.84
N ARG A 185 -14.62 6.84 -17.56
CA ARG A 185 -14.61 8.10 -16.78
C ARG A 185 -13.61 8.09 -15.61
N ARG A 186 -12.88 6.98 -15.41
CA ARG A 186 -11.79 6.89 -14.43
C ARG A 186 -10.71 7.92 -14.77
N GLY A 187 -10.28 8.70 -13.78
CA GLY A 187 -9.09 9.56 -13.88
C GLY A 187 -7.85 8.94 -13.24
N ALA A 188 -7.83 7.63 -13.03
CA ALA A 188 -6.65 6.91 -12.56
C ALA A 188 -5.87 6.42 -13.79
N THR A 189 -4.58 6.69 -13.84
CA THR A 189 -3.76 6.60 -15.07
C THR A 189 -3.25 5.20 -15.40
N GLY A 190 -3.59 4.18 -14.61
CA GLY A 190 -3.11 2.80 -14.80
C GLY A 190 -1.62 2.58 -14.52
N LEU A 191 -0.76 3.60 -14.47
CA LEU A 191 0.71 3.46 -14.48
C LEU A 191 1.35 2.68 -13.30
N SER A 192 0.61 2.33 -12.26
CA SER A 192 1.19 1.80 -11.02
C SER A 192 1.87 0.41 -11.14
N PRO A 193 1.51 -0.53 -12.03
CA PRO A 193 2.27 -1.77 -12.24
C PRO A 193 3.69 -1.52 -12.75
N TRP A 194 3.88 -0.61 -13.71
CA TRP A 194 5.21 -0.29 -14.22
C TRP A 194 6.02 0.55 -13.22
N ILE A 195 5.37 1.48 -12.49
CA ILE A 195 5.99 2.26 -11.39
C ILE A 195 6.36 1.39 -10.17
N ARG A 196 5.68 0.25 -9.98
CA ARG A 196 6.02 -0.74 -8.94
C ARG A 196 7.37 -1.40 -9.22
N HIS A 197 7.70 -1.65 -10.47
CA HIS A 197 8.83 -2.48 -10.89
C HIS A 197 10.00 -1.68 -11.50
N GLY A 198 10.00 -0.35 -11.38
CA GLY A 198 11.06 0.52 -11.91
C GLY A 198 11.09 0.64 -13.45
N LEU A 199 10.13 0.02 -14.15
CA LEU A 199 9.90 0.22 -15.58
C LEU A 199 9.50 1.68 -15.88
N LEU A 200 8.87 2.36 -14.91
CA LEU A 200 8.73 3.81 -14.88
C LEU A 200 9.21 4.34 -13.53
N ASP A 201 10.33 5.05 -13.49
CA ASP A 201 10.78 5.76 -12.29
C ASP A 201 9.89 6.98 -11.99
N LEU A 202 9.88 7.43 -10.74
CA LEU A 202 9.06 8.59 -10.35
C LEU A 202 9.55 9.93 -10.93
N PRO A 203 10.86 10.24 -11.01
CA PRO A 203 11.36 11.39 -11.78
C PRO A 203 10.76 11.50 -13.20
N ARG A 204 10.86 10.45 -14.03
CA ARG A 204 10.35 10.40 -15.41
C ARG A 204 8.85 10.65 -15.46
N VAL A 205 8.06 10.00 -14.60
CA VAL A 205 6.59 10.20 -14.53
C VAL A 205 6.21 11.58 -13.97
N TRP A 206 7.02 12.15 -13.07
CA TRP A 206 6.83 13.50 -12.55
C TRP A 206 7.06 14.55 -13.63
N ASP A 207 8.11 14.41 -14.44
CA ASP A 207 8.48 15.37 -15.47
C ASP A 207 7.69 15.19 -16.79
N ALA A 208 7.23 13.98 -17.12
CA ALA A 208 6.32 13.73 -18.26
C ALA A 208 4.99 14.52 -18.20
N VAL A 209 4.56 14.98 -17.02
CA VAL A 209 3.35 15.81 -16.87
C VAL A 209 3.64 17.32 -16.77
N ALA A 210 4.86 17.78 -17.06
CA ALA A 210 5.30 19.16 -16.83
C ALA A 210 4.38 20.26 -17.43
N ASP A 211 3.83 20.03 -18.62
CA ASP A 211 3.04 21.04 -19.36
C ASP A 211 1.51 20.94 -19.14
N THR A 212 1.07 19.93 -18.39
CA THR A 212 -0.36 19.66 -18.14
C THR A 212 -1.03 20.71 -17.23
N PRO A 213 -2.37 20.87 -17.25
CA PRO A 213 -3.06 21.94 -16.51
C PRO A 213 -2.68 22.05 -15.01
N PRO A 214 -2.34 23.23 -14.46
CA PRO A 214 -1.72 23.36 -13.13
C PRO A 214 -2.51 22.80 -11.93
N SER A 215 -3.83 22.63 -12.05
CA SER A 215 -4.68 21.96 -11.05
C SER A 215 -4.48 20.44 -11.05
N ASP A 216 -4.48 19.84 -12.24
CA ASP A 216 -4.36 18.41 -12.44
C ASP A 216 -2.91 17.96 -12.26
N ARG A 217 -1.96 18.69 -12.86
CA ARG A 217 -0.51 18.53 -12.68
C ARG A 217 -0.10 18.45 -11.21
N ARG A 218 -0.54 19.43 -10.42
CA ARG A 218 -0.28 19.49 -8.98
C ARG A 218 -0.89 18.28 -8.27
N LYS A 219 -2.14 17.95 -8.59
CA LYS A 219 -2.84 16.88 -7.88
C LYS A 219 -2.31 15.48 -8.26
N PHE A 220 -1.82 15.28 -9.47
CA PHE A 220 -1.12 14.06 -9.87
C PHE A 220 0.26 13.96 -9.20
N ARG A 221 1.07 15.02 -9.28
CA ARG A 221 2.39 15.11 -8.63
C ARG A 221 2.32 14.91 -7.10
N ASP A 222 1.27 15.36 -6.42
CA ASP A 222 1.04 15.06 -4.99
C ASP A 222 0.80 13.57 -4.70
N GLU A 223 0.22 12.80 -5.62
CA GLU A 223 -0.03 11.36 -5.45
C GLU A 223 1.22 10.53 -5.80
N LEU A 224 2.06 10.98 -6.76
CA LEU A 224 3.42 10.45 -6.93
C LEU A 224 4.23 10.60 -5.64
N CYS A 225 4.08 11.74 -4.94
CA CYS A 225 4.69 11.92 -3.63
C CYS A 225 4.08 11.04 -2.52
N TRP A 226 2.85 10.55 -2.64
CA TRP A 226 2.32 9.54 -1.70
C TRP A 226 3.00 8.18 -1.89
N GLN A 227 3.33 7.80 -3.14
CA GLN A 227 4.14 6.63 -3.43
C GLN A 227 5.55 6.78 -2.80
N GLU A 228 6.17 7.94 -2.95
CA GLU A 228 7.51 8.21 -2.42
C GLU A 228 7.56 8.24 -0.88
N TYR A 229 6.61 8.93 -0.23
CA TYR A 229 6.41 8.88 1.22
C TYR A 229 6.26 7.44 1.73
N SER A 230 5.56 6.60 0.98
CA SER A 230 5.37 5.19 1.33
C SER A 230 6.67 4.38 1.23
N ARG A 231 7.54 4.67 0.24
CA ARG A 231 8.90 4.09 0.17
C ARG A 231 9.75 4.55 1.36
N HIS A 232 9.81 5.86 1.65
CA HIS A 232 10.59 6.42 2.77
C HIS A 232 10.18 5.77 4.11
N LEU A 233 8.87 5.65 4.37
CA LEU A 233 8.35 5.02 5.57
C LEU A 233 8.71 3.51 5.65
N TYR A 234 8.71 2.81 4.50
CA TYR A 234 9.02 1.39 4.43
C TYR A 234 10.50 1.08 4.56
N ALA A 235 11.38 1.87 3.94
CA ALA A 235 12.83 1.76 4.11
C ALA A 235 13.23 1.95 5.58
N ARG A 236 12.78 3.05 6.21
CA ARG A 236 13.14 3.41 7.59
C ARG A 236 12.62 2.45 8.67
N LEU A 237 11.35 2.01 8.57
CA LEU A 237 10.72 1.18 9.60
C LEU A 237 10.81 -0.33 9.30
N GLY A 238 10.90 -0.67 8.02
CA GLY A 238 10.96 -2.03 7.53
C GLY A 238 9.83 -2.94 8.00
N THR A 239 10.19 -4.05 8.64
CA THR A 239 9.24 -5.06 9.13
C THR A 239 8.25 -4.52 10.16
N ARG A 240 8.58 -3.42 10.87
CA ARG A 240 7.68 -2.77 11.84
C ARG A 240 6.41 -2.21 11.20
N THR A 241 6.42 -1.97 9.89
CA THR A 241 5.20 -1.61 9.12
C THR A 241 4.12 -2.69 9.12
N ARG A 242 4.43 -3.94 9.51
CA ARG A 242 3.44 -5.01 9.75
C ARG A 242 2.51 -4.74 10.94
N SER A 243 2.87 -3.80 11.81
CA SER A 243 2.05 -3.38 12.95
C SER A 243 1.45 -2.00 12.69
N ALA A 244 0.30 -1.73 13.32
CA ALA A 244 -0.34 -0.42 13.29
C ALA A 244 0.59 0.66 13.89
N LEU A 245 0.86 1.74 13.13
CA LEU A 245 1.94 2.68 13.49
C LEU A 245 1.51 3.88 14.35
N ARG A 246 0.21 4.21 14.45
CA ARG A 246 -0.25 5.49 15.06
C ARG A 246 -1.54 5.40 15.88
N ALA A 247 -2.44 4.47 15.55
CA ALA A 247 -3.64 4.12 16.30
C ALA A 247 -3.99 2.64 16.07
N ALA A 248 -4.66 1.97 17.00
CA ALA A 248 -5.23 0.64 16.76
C ALA A 248 -6.24 0.69 15.58
N PRO A 249 -6.34 -0.37 14.74
CA PRO A 249 -7.28 -0.40 13.62
C PRO A 249 -8.73 -0.25 14.08
N ALA A 250 -9.57 0.38 13.26
CA ALA A 250 -11.02 0.36 13.50
C ALA A 250 -11.55 -0.98 13.02
N ARG A 251 -12.10 -1.77 13.94
CA ARG A 251 -12.59 -3.13 13.73
C ARG A 251 -13.97 -3.25 14.37
N ALA A 252 -14.95 -3.81 13.67
CA ALA A 252 -16.24 -4.15 14.25
C ALA A 252 -16.07 -5.24 15.32
N THR A 253 -16.91 -5.22 16.36
CA THR A 253 -17.06 -6.33 17.31
C THR A 253 -17.93 -7.42 16.69
N ASP A 254 -19.10 -7.00 16.21
CA ASP A 254 -20.12 -7.83 15.60
C ASP A 254 -19.93 -7.71 14.09
N GLY A 255 -18.92 -8.44 13.62
CA GLY A 255 -18.42 -8.44 12.24
C GLY A 255 -19.31 -9.21 11.26
N TRP A 256 -18.72 -9.60 10.13
CA TRP A 256 -19.35 -10.41 9.09
C TRP A 256 -18.43 -11.60 8.82
N ASP A 257 -18.99 -12.80 8.65
CA ASP A 257 -18.21 -14.04 8.54
C ASP A 257 -17.23 -14.01 7.34
N GLU A 258 -17.70 -13.51 6.19
CA GLU A 258 -16.85 -13.28 5.02
C GLU A 258 -16.31 -11.83 4.98
N PRO A 259 -15.00 -11.62 4.72
CA PRO A 259 -14.43 -10.28 4.61
C PRO A 259 -14.80 -9.55 3.32
N TRP A 260 -15.13 -10.26 2.23
CA TRP A 260 -15.56 -9.73 0.93
C TRP A 260 -16.72 -10.55 0.34
N PRO A 261 -17.94 -10.44 0.88
CA PRO A 261 -19.08 -11.18 0.38
C PRO A 261 -19.49 -10.68 -1.01
N ARG A 262 -19.73 -11.63 -1.93
CA ARG A 262 -19.91 -11.36 -3.38
C ARG A 262 -21.37 -11.20 -3.79
N ASP A 263 -22.31 -11.30 -2.85
CA ASP A 263 -23.72 -10.91 -3.01
C ASP A 263 -23.87 -9.39 -3.25
N MET A 264 -23.03 -8.60 -2.58
CA MET A 264 -22.84 -7.19 -2.84
C MET A 264 -22.10 -7.02 -4.16
N ALA A 265 -22.84 -6.76 -5.25
CA ALA A 265 -22.31 -6.52 -6.60
C ALA A 265 -21.19 -5.44 -6.69
N CYS A 266 -21.06 -4.56 -5.69
CA CYS A 266 -19.98 -3.59 -5.59
C CYS A 266 -18.68 -4.13 -4.97
N VAL A 267 -18.74 -5.17 -4.14
CA VAL A 267 -17.59 -5.94 -3.68
C VAL A 267 -17.23 -6.98 -4.73
N ASP A 268 -18.20 -7.71 -5.29
CA ASP A 268 -17.99 -8.67 -6.37
C ASP A 268 -17.20 -8.07 -7.55
N ALA A 269 -17.65 -6.94 -8.10
CA ALA A 269 -16.95 -6.26 -9.18
C ALA A 269 -15.51 -5.82 -8.80
N CYS A 270 -15.22 -5.64 -7.51
CA CYS A 270 -13.87 -5.34 -7.04
C CYS A 270 -13.03 -6.62 -6.80
N VAL A 271 -13.63 -7.75 -6.43
CA VAL A 271 -12.94 -9.05 -6.39
C VAL A 271 -12.60 -9.48 -7.82
N THR A 272 -13.56 -9.43 -8.76
CA THR A 272 -13.32 -9.71 -10.18
C THR A 272 -12.24 -8.80 -10.77
N GLU A 273 -12.29 -7.47 -10.56
CA GLU A 273 -11.23 -6.58 -11.06
C GLU A 273 -9.85 -6.84 -10.41
N LEU A 274 -9.80 -7.25 -9.13
CA LEU A 274 -8.56 -7.67 -8.47
C LEU A 274 -8.05 -9.03 -8.99
N HIS A 275 -8.93 -9.95 -9.36
CA HIS A 275 -8.59 -11.31 -9.80
C HIS A 275 -8.28 -11.39 -11.29
N ASP A 276 -8.95 -10.62 -12.15
CA ASP A 276 -8.76 -10.66 -13.61
C ASP A 276 -7.70 -9.64 -14.07
N ASP A 277 -7.88 -8.36 -13.69
CA ASP A 277 -6.97 -7.29 -14.11
C ASP A 277 -5.71 -7.20 -13.21
N GLY A 278 -5.77 -7.73 -11.99
CA GLY A 278 -4.65 -7.64 -11.04
C GLY A 278 -4.39 -6.22 -10.54
N TRP A 279 -5.40 -5.35 -10.59
CA TRP A 279 -5.29 -3.93 -10.28
C TRP A 279 -6.62 -3.41 -9.74
N LEU A 280 -6.58 -2.29 -9.02
CA LEU A 280 -7.78 -1.58 -8.58
C LEU A 280 -7.54 -0.07 -8.59
N VAL A 281 -8.57 0.72 -8.93
CA VAL A 281 -8.56 2.17 -8.64
C VAL A 281 -8.45 2.41 -7.13
N ASN A 282 -7.72 3.44 -6.69
CA ASN A 282 -7.52 3.70 -5.25
C ASN A 282 -8.85 3.83 -4.48
N GLN A 283 -9.92 4.32 -5.12
CA GLN A 283 -11.25 4.43 -4.51
C GLN A 283 -11.86 3.07 -4.15
N THR A 284 -11.67 2.01 -4.95
CA THR A 284 -12.16 0.65 -4.64
C THR A 284 -11.24 -0.06 -3.67
N ARG A 285 -9.92 0.18 -3.70
CA ARG A 285 -9.00 -0.28 -2.64
C ARG A 285 -9.48 0.18 -1.25
N MET A 286 -9.83 1.46 -1.12
CA MET A 286 -10.41 2.02 0.10
C MET A 286 -11.76 1.41 0.49
N TRP A 287 -12.56 0.91 -0.47
CA TRP A 287 -13.80 0.18 -0.17
C TRP A 287 -13.48 -1.20 0.40
N MET A 288 -12.67 -1.98 -0.30
CA MET A 288 -12.33 -3.37 0.04
C MET A 288 -11.59 -3.48 1.38
N SER A 289 -10.64 -2.59 1.67
CA SER A 289 -9.93 -2.59 2.97
C SER A 289 -10.80 -2.09 4.14
N SER A 290 -11.81 -1.26 3.86
CA SER A 290 -12.80 -0.84 4.84
C SER A 290 -13.85 -1.93 5.10
N GLN A 291 -14.29 -2.63 4.05
CA GLN A 291 -15.15 -3.80 4.18
C GLN A 291 -14.47 -4.88 5.04
N TRP A 292 -13.24 -5.29 4.69
CA TRP A 292 -12.50 -6.35 5.38
C TRP A 292 -12.34 -6.09 6.88
N THR A 293 -11.73 -4.97 7.28
CA THR A 293 -11.43 -4.72 8.71
C THR A 293 -12.49 -3.90 9.43
N VAL A 294 -12.99 -2.81 8.83
CA VAL A 294 -13.86 -1.85 9.53
C VAL A 294 -15.31 -2.35 9.64
N ARG A 295 -15.80 -3.13 8.66
CA ARG A 295 -17.16 -3.72 8.68
C ARG A 295 -17.17 -5.18 9.09
N ALA A 296 -16.51 -6.03 8.32
CA ALA A 296 -16.52 -7.47 8.53
C ALA A 296 -15.68 -7.89 9.75
N GLY A 297 -14.81 -7.02 10.26
CA GLY A 297 -14.11 -7.26 11.52
C GLY A 297 -12.96 -8.28 11.41
N HIS A 298 -12.33 -8.42 10.25
CA HIS A 298 -11.16 -9.29 10.02
C HIS A 298 -9.83 -8.55 10.22
N ASP A 299 -8.73 -9.27 10.47
CA ASP A 299 -7.42 -8.63 10.63
C ASP A 299 -6.91 -8.03 9.31
N TRP A 300 -6.43 -6.80 9.38
CA TRP A 300 -5.93 -6.06 8.22
C TRP A 300 -4.63 -6.63 7.65
N ALA A 301 -3.85 -7.39 8.44
CA ALA A 301 -2.61 -8.00 7.98
C ALA A 301 -2.84 -9.11 6.93
N ASP A 302 -3.97 -9.81 7.04
CA ASP A 302 -4.38 -10.85 6.11
C ASP A 302 -4.88 -10.21 4.80
N GLY A 303 -5.76 -9.22 4.89
CA GLY A 303 -6.24 -8.46 3.73
C GLY A 303 -5.12 -7.67 3.01
N GLU A 304 -4.13 -7.14 3.75
CA GLU A 304 -2.91 -6.57 3.17
C GLU A 304 -2.14 -7.62 2.37
N SER A 305 -2.06 -8.85 2.88
CA SER A 305 -1.38 -9.94 2.20
C SER A 305 -2.17 -10.47 0.99
N GLU A 306 -3.50 -10.45 1.04
CA GLU A 306 -4.38 -10.77 -0.10
C GLU A 306 -4.22 -9.79 -1.24
N PHE A 307 -4.29 -8.48 -0.93
CA PHE A 307 -3.96 -7.42 -1.88
C PHE A 307 -2.54 -7.57 -2.43
N PHE A 308 -1.57 -7.96 -1.61
CA PHE A 308 -0.21 -8.16 -2.08
C PHE A 308 -0.04 -9.41 -2.98
N ALA A 309 -0.83 -10.46 -2.79
CA ALA A 309 -0.79 -11.66 -3.63
C ALA A 309 -1.32 -11.39 -5.05
N HIS A 310 -2.39 -10.61 -5.18
CA HIS A 310 -3.11 -10.39 -6.45
C HIS A 310 -2.79 -9.08 -7.17
N LEU A 311 -2.39 -8.01 -6.49
CA LEU A 311 -2.06 -6.73 -7.16
C LEU A 311 -0.71 -6.81 -7.88
N LEU A 312 -0.69 -6.56 -9.19
CA LEU A 312 0.55 -6.37 -9.97
C LEU A 312 1.43 -5.29 -9.32
N ASP A 313 0.84 -4.15 -8.97
CA ASP A 313 1.48 -3.04 -8.26
C ASP A 313 1.70 -3.27 -6.74
N GLY A 314 1.48 -4.50 -6.27
CA GLY A 314 1.62 -4.91 -4.88
C GLY A 314 3.03 -4.68 -4.36
N SER A 315 3.18 -3.64 -3.54
CA SER A 315 4.38 -3.32 -2.76
C SER A 315 4.03 -3.26 -1.27
N ARG A 316 4.85 -3.86 -0.41
CA ARG A 316 4.64 -3.76 1.06
C ARG A 316 4.88 -2.33 1.59
N ALA A 317 5.38 -1.42 0.76
CA ALA A 317 5.41 0.01 1.01
C ALA A 317 4.02 0.65 0.86
N ALA A 318 3.54 0.83 -0.37
CA ALA A 318 2.29 1.56 -0.64
C ALA A 318 1.05 0.81 -0.12
N ASN A 319 1.02 -0.52 -0.22
CA ASN A 319 -0.13 -1.32 0.22
C ASN A 319 -0.37 -1.16 1.73
N ARG A 320 0.68 -1.31 2.56
CA ARG A 320 0.55 -1.11 4.02
C ARG A 320 0.15 0.29 4.40
N VAL A 321 0.66 1.32 3.72
CA VAL A 321 0.24 2.70 3.97
C VAL A 321 -1.23 2.90 3.61
N GLY A 322 -1.70 2.37 2.47
CA GLY A 322 -3.10 2.41 2.06
C GLY A 322 -4.03 1.68 3.03
N TRP A 323 -3.68 0.46 3.44
CA TRP A 323 -4.44 -0.31 4.44
C TRP A 323 -4.47 0.42 5.80
N GLN A 324 -3.33 0.80 6.37
CA GLN A 324 -3.29 1.52 7.65
C GLN A 324 -4.03 2.86 7.60
N TRP A 325 -3.98 3.59 6.48
CA TRP A 325 -4.75 4.82 6.29
C TRP A 325 -6.26 4.53 6.29
N THR A 326 -6.70 3.52 5.55
CA THR A 326 -8.12 3.16 5.37
C THR A 326 -8.76 2.64 6.66
N ILE A 327 -8.07 1.77 7.40
CA ILE A 327 -8.54 1.28 8.72
C ILE A 327 -8.31 2.30 9.86
N GLY A 328 -7.82 3.50 9.52
CA GLY A 328 -7.60 4.60 10.45
C GLY A 328 -6.44 4.41 11.42
N ALA A 329 -5.63 3.36 11.26
CA ALA A 329 -4.43 3.07 12.06
C ALA A 329 -3.26 4.03 11.74
N GLY A 330 -3.27 4.64 10.55
CA GLY A 330 -2.31 5.64 10.08
C GLY A 330 -2.75 7.09 10.27
N THR A 331 -3.97 7.35 10.77
CA THR A 331 -4.60 8.70 10.78
C THR A 331 -5.39 9.03 12.04
N GLY A 332 -5.79 8.03 12.84
CA GLY A 332 -6.79 8.19 13.90
C GLY A 332 -8.24 8.22 13.39
N LYS A 333 -8.49 8.25 12.08
CA LYS A 333 -9.84 8.28 11.48
C LYS A 333 -9.94 7.29 10.32
N PRO A 334 -10.74 6.21 10.41
CA PRO A 334 -10.89 5.26 9.31
C PRO A 334 -11.75 5.87 8.19
N TYR A 335 -11.63 5.28 7.01
CA TYR A 335 -12.56 5.48 5.92
C TYR A 335 -13.79 4.59 6.13
N GLY A 336 -14.98 5.19 6.15
CA GLY A 336 -16.24 4.45 6.15
C GLY A 336 -16.66 4.08 4.73
N PHE A 337 -16.72 2.78 4.42
CA PHE A 337 -17.40 2.27 3.23
C PHE A 337 -18.92 2.25 3.46
N SER A 338 -19.70 2.75 2.50
CA SER A 338 -21.17 2.83 2.59
C SER A 338 -21.79 2.94 1.19
N ARG A 339 -23.10 2.68 1.08
CA ARG A 339 -23.85 2.78 -0.17
C ARG A 339 -23.79 4.16 -0.79
N TRP A 340 -23.62 5.22 0.02
CA TRP A 340 -23.39 6.58 -0.48
C TRP A 340 -22.10 6.68 -1.32
N GLN A 341 -21.01 6.03 -0.89
CA GLN A 341 -19.75 6.02 -1.63
C GLN A 341 -19.93 5.31 -2.99
N VAL A 342 -20.64 4.18 -3.00
CA VAL A 342 -20.94 3.42 -4.23
C VAL A 342 -21.86 4.22 -5.15
N ARG A 343 -23.00 4.73 -4.66
CA ARG A 343 -23.91 5.63 -5.39
C ARG A 343 -23.18 6.84 -5.99
N LYS A 344 -22.15 7.37 -5.32
CA LYS A 344 -21.38 8.54 -5.78
C LYS A 344 -20.35 8.24 -6.87
N ARG A 345 -19.83 7.00 -6.97
CA ARG A 345 -18.66 6.66 -7.83
C ARG A 345 -18.91 5.55 -8.84
N ALA A 346 -19.88 4.70 -8.55
CA ALA A 346 -20.34 3.59 -9.37
C ALA A 346 -21.86 3.35 -9.16
N PRO A 347 -22.74 4.34 -9.45
CA PRO A 347 -24.19 4.21 -9.27
C PRO A 347 -24.83 3.07 -10.06
N GLN A 348 -24.14 2.54 -11.07
CA GLN A 348 -24.55 1.37 -11.84
C GLN A 348 -24.67 0.15 -10.93
N LEU A 349 -23.65 -0.11 -10.10
CA LEU A 349 -23.58 -1.26 -9.19
C LEU A 349 -24.72 -1.23 -8.16
N CYS A 350 -25.11 -0.04 -7.68
CA CYS A 350 -26.26 0.12 -6.79
C CYS A 350 -27.64 -0.06 -7.46
N ARG A 351 -27.72 -0.06 -8.79
CA ARG A 351 -28.96 -0.25 -9.57
C ARG A 351 -29.12 -1.67 -10.12
N SER A 352 -28.03 -2.45 -10.18
CA SER A 352 -28.03 -3.84 -10.66
C SER A 352 -27.79 -4.88 -9.55
N CYS A 353 -27.65 -4.45 -8.29
CA CYS A 353 -27.47 -5.35 -7.16
C CYS A 353 -28.81 -5.89 -6.66
N ALA A 354 -28.89 -7.20 -6.40
CA ALA A 354 -30.06 -7.82 -5.78
C ALA A 354 -30.35 -7.23 -4.38
N LEU A 355 -29.30 -6.89 -3.63
CA LEU A 355 -29.35 -6.22 -2.32
C LEU A 355 -29.53 -4.69 -2.44
N SER A 356 -30.36 -4.24 -3.40
CA SER A 356 -30.60 -2.80 -3.61
C SER A 356 -31.80 -2.26 -2.83
N ASP A 357 -32.76 -3.09 -2.43
CA ASP A 357 -33.86 -2.65 -1.57
C ASP A 357 -33.48 -2.73 -0.08
N ASP A 358 -32.89 -3.85 0.36
CA ASP A 358 -32.22 -3.96 1.66
C ASP A 358 -30.71 -4.07 1.46
N CYS A 359 -29.98 -2.97 1.70
CA CYS A 359 -28.56 -2.88 1.41
C CYS A 359 -27.72 -2.94 2.70
N PRO A 360 -26.91 -4.00 2.93
CA PRO A 360 -26.13 -4.18 4.17
C PRO A 360 -25.13 -3.05 4.49
N ILE A 361 -24.84 -2.18 3.51
CA ILE A 361 -23.97 -1.00 3.66
C ILE A 361 -24.71 0.34 3.52
N GLU A 362 -26.05 0.39 3.60
CA GLU A 362 -26.85 1.63 3.44
C GLU A 362 -26.33 2.78 4.32
N ARG A 363 -26.17 2.51 5.62
CA ARG A 363 -25.62 3.44 6.61
C ARG A 363 -24.10 3.38 6.64
N TRP A 364 -23.46 4.42 7.19
CA TRP A 364 -22.03 4.39 7.52
C TRP A 364 -21.75 3.32 8.59
N PRO A 365 -20.53 2.75 8.65
CA PRO A 365 -20.20 1.76 9.68
C PRO A 365 -20.06 2.43 11.05
N ASP A 366 -20.56 1.77 12.08
CA ASP A 366 -20.45 2.24 13.46
C ASP A 366 -19.02 2.01 13.98
N ILE A 367 -18.29 3.11 14.17
CA ILE A 367 -16.86 3.12 14.48
C ILE A 367 -16.65 3.57 15.93
N PRO A 368 -15.92 2.80 16.77
CA PRO A 368 -15.54 3.23 18.11
C PRO A 368 -14.83 4.60 18.10
N SER A 369 -15.38 5.54 18.87
CA SER A 369 -14.95 6.95 18.90
C SER A 369 -13.57 7.16 19.52
N SER A 370 -13.17 6.29 20.45
CA SER A 370 -11.82 6.18 20.98
C SER A 370 -11.19 4.85 20.58
N ARG A 371 -9.90 4.89 20.24
CA ARG A 371 -9.06 3.71 19.93
C ARG A 371 -7.68 3.95 20.52
N PRO A 372 -7.06 2.97 21.20
CA PRO A 372 -5.76 3.18 21.84
C PRO A 372 -4.68 3.48 20.80
N ALA A 373 -3.73 4.35 21.16
CA ALA A 373 -2.52 4.55 20.38
C ALA A 373 -1.48 3.50 20.78
N PRO A 374 -0.87 2.77 19.82
CA PRO A 374 0.31 1.95 20.12
C PRO A 374 1.49 2.84 20.50
N GLU A 375 2.51 2.24 21.10
CA GLU A 375 3.79 2.90 21.31
C GLU A 375 4.37 3.38 19.97
N ARG A 376 4.89 4.61 19.94
CA ARG A 376 5.34 5.26 18.71
C ARG A 376 6.83 5.04 18.52
N ASP A 377 7.22 4.25 17.51
CA ASP A 377 8.63 4.12 17.12
C ASP A 377 9.26 5.51 16.92
N PRO A 378 10.36 5.86 17.60
CA PRO A 378 10.99 7.17 17.47
C PRO A 378 11.39 7.51 16.03
N ARG A 379 11.62 6.50 15.17
CA ARG A 379 11.92 6.67 13.73
C ARG A 379 10.83 7.40 12.95
N LEU A 380 9.59 7.40 13.45
CA LEU A 380 8.51 8.22 12.90
C LEU A 380 8.78 9.73 13.02
N ARG A 381 9.52 10.15 14.06
CA ARG A 381 9.87 11.57 14.32
C ARG A 381 11.17 11.99 13.64
N SER A 382 12.18 11.11 13.60
CA SER A 382 13.46 11.39 12.95
C SER A 382 14.13 10.13 12.43
N ASP A 383 14.85 10.22 11.30
CA ASP A 383 15.78 9.18 10.86
C ASP A 383 17.04 9.22 11.74
N PRO A 384 17.51 8.09 12.31
CA PRO A 384 18.86 8.03 12.88
C PRO A 384 19.94 7.97 11.78
N ASP A 385 19.61 7.49 10.57
CA ASP A 385 20.54 7.37 9.45
C ASP A 385 19.78 7.47 8.11
N PRO A 386 19.67 8.69 7.53
CA PRO A 386 18.97 8.90 6.27
C PRO A 386 19.74 8.37 5.06
N GLU A 387 21.06 8.20 5.13
CA GLU A 387 21.85 7.68 4.01
C GLU A 387 21.78 6.15 3.96
N ALA A 388 21.87 5.45 5.10
CA ALA A 388 21.56 4.01 5.13
C ALA A 388 20.10 3.71 4.74
N THR A 389 19.18 4.64 4.99
CA THR A 389 17.78 4.57 4.52
C THR A 389 17.63 4.90 3.02
N GLY A 390 18.52 5.73 2.46
CA GLY A 390 18.53 6.14 1.05
C GLY A 390 19.32 5.23 0.11
N GLY A 391 20.23 4.41 0.64
CA GLY A 391 21.26 3.75 -0.16
C GLY A 391 22.39 4.72 -0.54
N PRO A 392 23.37 4.30 -1.35
CA PRO A 392 24.48 5.16 -1.73
C PRO A 392 24.02 6.35 -2.60
N SER A 393 24.84 7.39 -2.72
CA SER A 393 24.57 8.58 -3.55
C SER A 393 25.15 8.44 -4.96
N GLU A 394 26.38 7.93 -5.02
CA GLU A 394 27.13 7.55 -6.21
C GLU A 394 27.35 6.03 -6.21
N PRO A 395 27.83 5.38 -7.28
CA PRO A 395 28.17 3.97 -7.26
C PRO A 395 29.23 3.64 -6.19
N VAL A 396 29.08 2.52 -5.49
CA VAL A 396 30.01 2.04 -4.45
C VAL A 396 30.50 0.64 -4.79
N GLY A 397 31.83 0.47 -4.81
CA GLY A 397 32.52 -0.73 -5.27
C GLY A 397 33.39 -0.42 -6.50
N ASP A 398 34.54 -1.08 -6.59
CA ASP A 398 35.62 -0.82 -7.56
C ASP A 398 35.99 -2.04 -8.42
N ASP A 399 35.45 -3.21 -8.12
CA ASP A 399 35.58 -4.43 -8.94
C ASP A 399 34.80 -4.32 -10.27
N ALA A 400 35.37 -4.89 -11.34
CA ALA A 400 34.71 -4.92 -12.65
C ALA A 400 33.61 -6.01 -12.68
N PRO A 401 32.34 -5.67 -12.96
CA PRO A 401 31.25 -6.65 -13.01
C PRO A 401 31.16 -7.35 -14.38
N ASP A 402 30.84 -8.65 -14.36
CA ASP A 402 30.57 -9.48 -15.55
C ASP A 402 29.07 -9.51 -15.93
N ALA A 403 28.18 -9.07 -15.02
CA ALA A 403 26.74 -9.05 -15.23
C ALA A 403 26.03 -7.97 -14.39
N VAL A 404 24.79 -7.63 -14.75
CA VAL A 404 23.91 -6.80 -13.92
C VAL A 404 22.81 -7.66 -13.29
N TRP A 405 22.82 -7.76 -11.96
CA TRP A 405 21.75 -8.40 -11.20
C TRP A 405 20.56 -7.45 -11.04
N LEU A 406 19.43 -7.80 -11.67
CA LEU A 406 18.17 -7.09 -11.55
C LEU A 406 17.33 -7.59 -10.37
N THR A 407 16.53 -6.69 -9.78
CA THR A 407 15.62 -7.02 -8.67
C THR A 407 14.19 -6.65 -9.02
N ALA A 408 13.19 -7.31 -8.42
CA ALA A 408 11.78 -6.99 -8.68
C ALA A 408 11.34 -5.57 -8.25
N GLU A 409 12.22 -4.75 -7.68
CA GLU A 409 12.00 -3.33 -7.42
C GLU A 409 12.45 -2.44 -8.60
N SER A 410 13.41 -2.88 -9.43
CA SER A 410 13.98 -2.16 -10.57
C SER A 410 14.32 -3.12 -11.71
N LEU A 411 13.51 -3.06 -12.79
CA LEU A 411 13.57 -3.93 -13.97
C LEU A 411 13.63 -3.17 -15.31
N GLY A 412 13.57 -1.84 -15.28
CA GLY A 412 13.50 -1.01 -16.48
C GLY A 412 14.83 -0.81 -17.19
N ASP A 413 14.77 -0.45 -18.47
CA ASP A 413 15.94 -0.11 -19.29
C ASP A 413 16.72 1.11 -18.73
N ALA A 414 16.05 1.94 -17.92
CA ALA A 414 16.61 3.07 -17.18
C ALA A 414 17.08 2.72 -15.75
N ASP A 415 17.14 1.44 -15.38
CA ASP A 415 17.77 1.02 -14.11
C ASP A 415 19.24 1.48 -14.06
N PRO A 416 19.70 2.14 -12.98
CA PRO A 416 21.05 2.70 -12.91
C PRO A 416 22.21 1.72 -13.17
N ALA A 417 22.12 0.49 -12.67
CA ALA A 417 23.15 -0.52 -12.95
C ALA A 417 23.11 -1.02 -14.40
N LEU A 418 21.92 -1.10 -15.02
CA LEU A 418 21.78 -1.33 -16.47
C LEU A 418 22.41 -0.21 -17.30
N ALA A 419 22.05 1.03 -16.99
CA ALA A 419 22.46 2.21 -17.73
C ALA A 419 23.98 2.45 -17.66
N ALA A 420 24.62 2.10 -16.53
CA ALA A 420 26.07 2.12 -16.36
C ALA A 420 26.78 0.97 -17.10
N HIS A 421 26.11 -0.15 -17.33
CA HIS A 421 26.71 -1.37 -17.90
C HIS A 421 25.91 -1.96 -19.08
N PRO A 422 25.67 -1.19 -20.17
CA PRO A 422 24.74 -1.56 -21.23
C PRO A 422 25.17 -2.80 -22.04
N GLY A 423 26.48 -3.07 -22.11
CA GLY A 423 27.03 -4.25 -22.81
C GLY A 423 27.03 -5.55 -21.99
N LEU A 424 26.69 -5.51 -20.69
CA LEU A 424 26.67 -6.69 -19.84
C LEU A 424 25.32 -7.43 -19.95
N PRO A 425 25.28 -8.75 -19.68
CA PRO A 425 24.04 -9.51 -19.54
C PRO A 425 23.23 -9.07 -18.32
N ALA A 426 21.91 -9.20 -18.40
CA ALA A 426 21.00 -9.12 -17.26
C ALA A 426 20.94 -10.48 -16.54
N VAL A 427 20.84 -10.47 -15.21
CA VAL A 427 20.53 -11.66 -14.42
C VAL A 427 19.33 -11.37 -13.52
N PHE A 428 18.30 -12.20 -13.61
CA PHE A 428 17.15 -12.17 -12.69
C PHE A 428 17.01 -13.50 -11.95
N VAL A 429 16.72 -13.41 -10.66
CA VAL A 429 16.60 -14.58 -9.77
C VAL A 429 15.21 -14.61 -9.14
N PHE A 430 14.41 -15.59 -9.53
CA PHE A 430 13.18 -15.97 -8.85
C PHE A 430 13.55 -16.64 -7.51
N ASP A 431 13.61 -15.83 -6.45
CA ASP A 431 13.88 -16.24 -5.06
C ASP A 431 12.80 -17.20 -4.55
N GLU A 432 12.96 -18.49 -4.84
CA GLU A 432 11.97 -19.52 -4.58
C GLU A 432 11.53 -19.57 -3.10
N PRO A 433 12.43 -19.59 -2.10
CA PRO A 433 12.02 -19.53 -0.70
C PRO A 433 11.27 -18.26 -0.33
N LEU A 434 11.49 -17.12 -1.01
CA LEU A 434 10.63 -15.94 -0.89
C LEU A 434 9.28 -16.16 -1.56
N LEU A 435 9.22 -16.62 -2.80
CA LEU A 435 7.99 -16.80 -3.57
C LEU A 435 7.02 -17.75 -2.87
N ARG A 436 7.49 -18.92 -2.38
CA ARG A 436 6.70 -19.85 -1.56
C ARG A 436 6.07 -19.19 -0.32
N ARG A 437 6.72 -18.18 0.28
CA ARG A 437 6.18 -17.40 1.43
C ARG A 437 5.35 -16.18 1.03
N LEU A 438 5.42 -15.74 -0.22
CA LEU A 438 4.63 -14.61 -0.71
C LEU A 438 3.30 -15.06 -1.32
N SER A 439 3.23 -16.30 -1.84
CA SER A 439 2.05 -16.89 -2.48
C SER A 439 1.39 -15.91 -3.46
N LEU A 440 2.15 -15.56 -4.51
CA LEU A 440 1.70 -14.62 -5.53
C LEU A 440 0.77 -15.34 -6.52
N SER A 441 -0.28 -14.66 -6.95
CA SER A 441 -1.08 -15.13 -8.10
C SER A 441 -0.23 -15.26 -9.36
N GLY A 442 -0.53 -16.25 -10.20
CA GLY A 442 0.24 -16.60 -11.39
C GLY A 442 0.46 -15.40 -12.30
N LYS A 443 -0.56 -14.54 -12.51
CA LYS A 443 -0.44 -13.28 -13.27
C LYS A 443 0.64 -12.32 -12.81
N ARG A 444 1.03 -12.33 -11.52
CA ARG A 444 2.17 -11.53 -11.04
C ARG A 444 3.50 -12.11 -11.53
N LEU A 445 3.60 -13.42 -11.67
CA LEU A 445 4.77 -14.08 -12.24
C LEU A 445 4.74 -13.99 -13.78
N VAL A 446 3.56 -14.03 -14.43
CA VAL A 446 3.41 -13.75 -15.87
C VAL A 446 3.85 -12.33 -16.21
N PHE A 447 3.41 -11.31 -15.46
CA PHE A 447 3.87 -9.92 -15.67
C PHE A 447 5.40 -9.77 -15.51
N LEU A 448 6.03 -10.54 -14.62
CA LEU A 448 7.50 -10.60 -14.50
C LEU A 448 8.14 -11.33 -15.68
N ALA A 449 7.56 -12.44 -16.15
CA ALA A 449 8.04 -13.17 -17.31
C ALA A 449 7.91 -12.35 -18.61
N GLU A 450 6.81 -11.64 -18.83
CA GLU A 450 6.62 -10.64 -19.89
C GLU A 450 7.68 -9.53 -19.82
N THR A 451 8.03 -9.09 -18.61
CA THR A 451 9.09 -8.09 -18.43
C THR A 451 10.48 -8.63 -18.79
N LEU A 452 10.75 -9.90 -18.51
CA LEU A 452 12.01 -10.56 -18.88
C LEU A 452 12.06 -10.92 -20.38
N ALA A 453 10.93 -11.30 -20.98
CA ALA A 453 10.80 -11.54 -22.43
C ALA A 453 11.03 -10.26 -23.23
N ASP A 454 10.38 -9.16 -22.84
CA ASP A 454 10.60 -7.83 -23.44
C ASP A 454 12.07 -7.40 -23.34
N LEU A 455 12.69 -7.49 -22.16
CA LEU A 455 14.09 -7.15 -21.97
C LEU A 455 15.03 -8.05 -22.82
N ALA A 456 14.70 -9.33 -22.97
CA ALA A 456 15.45 -10.28 -23.79
C ALA A 456 15.45 -9.95 -25.29
N THR A 457 14.51 -9.14 -25.78
CA THR A 457 14.54 -8.63 -27.16
C THR A 457 15.68 -7.63 -27.41
N ARG A 458 16.25 -7.03 -26.36
CA ARG A 458 17.24 -5.94 -26.44
C ARG A 458 18.63 -6.31 -25.90
N ARG A 459 18.77 -7.34 -25.06
CA ARG A 459 20.05 -7.83 -24.49
C ARG A 459 19.96 -9.24 -23.92
N GLU A 460 21.09 -9.90 -23.65
CA GLU A 460 21.06 -11.22 -23.01
C GLU A 460 20.45 -11.13 -21.61
N VAL A 461 19.46 -11.97 -21.33
CA VAL A 461 18.85 -12.16 -20.01
C VAL A 461 19.09 -13.59 -19.55
N ARG A 462 19.57 -13.76 -18.31
CA ARG A 462 19.79 -15.03 -17.62
C ARG A 462 18.80 -15.15 -16.46
N VAL A 463 18.09 -16.28 -16.38
CA VAL A 463 17.01 -16.48 -15.40
C VAL A 463 17.32 -17.68 -14.52
N TYR A 464 17.14 -17.53 -13.21
CA TYR A 464 17.42 -18.58 -12.22
C TYR A 464 16.27 -18.74 -11.22
N ARG A 465 16.11 -19.96 -10.70
CA ARG A 465 15.13 -20.30 -9.65
C ARG A 465 15.87 -20.91 -8.44
N ARG A 466 16.41 -20.04 -7.58
CA ARG A 466 17.11 -20.34 -6.30
C ARG A 466 17.09 -19.08 -5.43
N THR A 467 17.72 -19.09 -4.25
CA THR A 467 18.04 -17.81 -3.59
C THR A 467 19.13 -17.06 -4.38
N PRO A 468 19.18 -15.71 -4.33
CA PRO A 468 20.20 -14.94 -5.07
C PRO A 468 21.64 -15.33 -4.76
N GLY A 469 21.97 -15.60 -3.50
CA GLY A 469 23.33 -16.00 -3.09
C GLY A 469 23.77 -17.37 -3.63
N GLU A 470 22.83 -18.29 -3.86
CA GLU A 470 23.13 -19.57 -4.53
C GLU A 470 23.23 -19.41 -6.05
N ALA A 471 22.46 -18.50 -6.65
CA ALA A 471 22.42 -18.27 -8.09
C ALA A 471 23.58 -17.40 -8.61
N LEU A 472 24.17 -16.58 -7.73
CA LEU A 472 25.23 -15.61 -8.06
C LEU A 472 26.54 -15.89 -7.29
N ALA A 473 26.70 -17.08 -6.71
CA ALA A 473 27.88 -17.46 -5.94
C ALA A 473 29.17 -17.31 -6.77
N GLY A 474 30.03 -16.37 -6.37
CA GLY A 474 31.30 -16.09 -7.06
C GLY A 474 31.17 -15.30 -8.37
N ALA A 475 30.00 -14.71 -8.68
CA ALA A 475 29.80 -13.88 -9.85
C ALA A 475 29.97 -12.39 -9.51
N ALA A 476 30.89 -11.70 -10.19
CA ALA A 476 31.04 -10.25 -10.07
C ALA A 476 29.83 -9.55 -10.70
N VAL A 477 28.91 -9.04 -9.88
CA VAL A 477 27.67 -8.39 -10.36
C VAL A 477 27.54 -6.94 -9.95
N ALA A 478 27.04 -6.10 -10.87
CA ALA A 478 26.49 -4.79 -10.53
C ALA A 478 25.01 -4.92 -10.11
N VAL A 479 24.54 -4.07 -9.19
CA VAL A 479 23.14 -4.04 -8.76
C VAL A 479 22.70 -2.63 -8.33
N THR A 480 21.48 -2.22 -8.68
CA THR A 480 20.87 -1.00 -8.14
C THR A 480 20.40 -1.23 -6.70
N HIS A 481 20.72 -0.33 -5.78
CA HIS A 481 20.22 -0.38 -4.41
C HIS A 481 18.70 -0.43 -4.37
N ALA A 482 18.11 -1.48 -3.82
CA ALA A 482 16.66 -1.58 -3.65
C ALA A 482 16.24 -1.12 -2.23
N PRO A 483 15.40 -0.08 -2.07
CA PRO A 483 15.03 0.51 -0.77
C PRO A 483 13.97 -0.33 -0.02
N VAL A 484 14.29 -1.60 0.20
CA VAL A 484 13.43 -2.59 0.86
C VAL A 484 14.24 -3.39 1.91
N PRO A 485 13.65 -3.76 3.06
CA PRO A 485 14.39 -4.46 4.15
C PRO A 485 14.94 -5.84 3.77
N GLY A 486 14.50 -6.40 2.64
CA GLY A 486 15.01 -7.65 2.09
C GLY A 486 16.26 -7.50 1.22
N PHE A 487 16.67 -6.28 0.86
CA PHE A 487 17.80 -6.04 -0.03
C PHE A 487 19.13 -6.31 0.66
N GLY A 488 19.39 -5.68 1.81
CA GLY A 488 20.65 -5.83 2.57
C GLY A 488 21.06 -7.30 2.72
N ARG A 489 20.21 -8.14 3.32
CA ARG A 489 20.47 -9.59 3.48
C ARG A 489 20.79 -10.33 2.17
N ARG A 490 20.29 -9.88 1.02
CA ARG A 490 20.57 -10.51 -0.28
C ARG A 490 21.88 -10.00 -0.87
N ARG A 491 22.15 -8.68 -0.78
CA ARG A 491 23.47 -8.09 -1.04
C ARG A 491 24.54 -8.81 -0.20
N ASP A 492 24.32 -8.97 1.10
CA ASP A 492 25.23 -9.61 2.05
C ASP A 492 25.42 -11.12 1.82
N ALA A 493 24.70 -11.71 0.86
CA ALA A 493 24.81 -13.12 0.46
C ALA A 493 25.21 -13.29 -1.02
N VAL A 494 25.37 -12.19 -1.76
CA VAL A 494 25.79 -12.13 -3.18
C VAL A 494 27.14 -11.42 -3.32
N GLU A 495 27.45 -10.50 -2.40
CA GLU A 495 28.64 -9.64 -2.39
C GLU A 495 28.88 -8.93 -3.74
N PRO A 496 27.94 -8.05 -4.17
CA PRO A 496 28.01 -7.37 -5.48
C PRO A 496 29.26 -6.51 -5.63
N ALA A 497 29.92 -6.62 -6.78
CA ALA A 497 31.10 -5.85 -7.19
C ALA A 497 30.83 -4.32 -7.21
N VAL A 498 29.65 -3.90 -7.65
CA VAL A 498 29.24 -2.47 -7.67
C VAL A 498 27.77 -2.32 -7.26
N ILE A 499 27.50 -1.39 -6.34
CA ILE A 499 26.14 -1.02 -5.92
C ILE A 499 25.82 0.39 -6.40
N HIS A 500 24.86 0.51 -7.31
CA HIS A 500 24.40 1.77 -7.90
C HIS A 500 23.31 2.46 -7.06
N PRO A 501 23.20 3.80 -7.10
CA PRO A 501 22.20 4.56 -6.34
C PRO A 501 20.76 4.32 -6.84
N TRP A 502 19.76 4.46 -5.95
CA TRP A 502 18.35 4.36 -6.35
C TRP A 502 17.81 5.69 -6.93
N PRO A 503 16.99 5.67 -8.01
CA PRO A 503 16.41 6.86 -8.62
C PRO A 503 15.24 7.45 -7.80
N TRP A 504 15.57 8.07 -6.67
CA TRP A 504 14.60 8.77 -5.82
C TRP A 504 13.99 10.01 -6.54
N LEU A 505 12.67 10.21 -6.41
CA LEU A 505 12.02 11.50 -6.71
C LEU A 505 12.48 12.57 -5.71
N HIS A 506 12.60 12.17 -4.45
CA HIS A 506 13.23 12.93 -3.36
C HIS A 506 13.98 11.94 -2.44
N ARG A 507 15.28 12.16 -2.20
CA ARG A 507 16.10 11.34 -1.28
C ARG A 507 15.53 11.39 0.16
N PRO A 508 15.65 10.32 0.97
CA PRO A 508 15.28 10.35 2.39
C PRO A 508 15.96 11.46 3.19
N HIS A 509 15.30 11.90 4.27
CA HIS A 509 15.76 13.01 5.12
C HIS A 509 15.62 12.69 6.60
N ASP A 510 16.45 13.32 7.45
CA ASP A 510 16.39 13.23 8.91
C ASP A 510 14.99 13.48 9.50
N GLY A 511 14.19 14.35 8.89
CA GLY A 511 12.90 14.80 9.42
C GLY A 511 11.75 13.77 9.53
N PRO A 512 10.59 14.19 10.07
CA PRO A 512 9.50 13.31 10.48
C PRO A 512 8.69 12.71 9.32
N VAL A 513 8.43 11.40 9.43
CA VAL A 513 7.44 10.64 8.64
C VAL A 513 6.16 10.34 9.46
N THR A 514 5.88 11.16 10.48
CA THR A 514 4.68 11.05 11.33
C THR A 514 3.37 11.21 10.53
N SER A 515 3.40 11.87 9.38
CA SER A 515 2.33 11.89 8.37
C SER A 515 2.89 12.39 7.04
N PHE A 516 2.18 12.12 5.93
CA PHE A 516 2.50 12.70 4.61
C PHE A 516 2.69 14.22 4.67
N SER A 517 1.82 14.94 5.37
CA SER A 517 1.91 16.41 5.51
C SER A 517 3.06 16.89 6.40
N ALA A 518 3.64 16.04 7.24
CA ALA A 518 4.85 16.36 8.02
C ALA A 518 6.12 16.13 7.18
N TRP A 519 6.16 15.02 6.45
CA TRP A 519 7.21 14.68 5.49
C TRP A 519 7.28 15.69 4.32
N ARG A 520 6.15 15.97 3.67
CA ARG A 520 6.06 16.88 2.51
C ARG A 520 6.49 18.32 2.83
N LYS A 521 6.50 18.72 4.11
CA LYS A 521 7.02 20.03 4.59
C LYS A 521 8.55 20.08 4.71
N ARG A 522 9.26 18.94 4.67
CA ARG A 522 10.72 18.85 4.76
C ARG A 522 11.40 18.70 3.40
N LEU A 523 10.65 18.41 2.34
CA LEU A 523 11.19 18.25 1.00
C LEU A 523 11.60 19.60 0.40
N ALA A 524 12.74 19.59 -0.30
CA ALA A 524 13.11 20.66 -1.21
C ALA A 524 12.05 20.81 -2.32
N ARG A 525 11.92 22.03 -2.86
CA ARG A 525 10.98 22.32 -3.96
C ARG A 525 11.58 21.79 -5.27
N ARG A 526 10.78 21.01 -6.00
CA ARG A 526 10.97 20.47 -7.36
C ARG A 526 9.71 20.78 -8.18
#